data_AF-A0A7X7QHT3-F1
#
_entry.id   AF-A0A7X7QHT3-F1
#
_cell.length_a   1.000
_cell.length_b   1.000
_cell.length_c   1.000
_cell.angle_alpha   90.00
_cell.angle_beta   90.00
_cell.angle_gamma   90.00
#
_symmetry.space_group_name_H-M   'P 1'
#
loop_
_entity.id
_entity.type
_entity.pdbx_description
1 polymer ?
#
loop_
_entity_poly.entity_id
_entity_poly.type
_entity_poly.pdbx_seq_one_letter_code
_entity_poly.pdbx_strand_id
1 'polypeptide(L)'
;MIPSDHFVRYYNEVFKALEQRGIEHLKRYFDYLGELQKLELAERFRAGGLRACHDYWSRILKEENCVGRLTLTEYYFEFRMDRCPSLSKVLDNDASASAFYCDHCIGWVRPVMDAAGLYAVLCKDSPDEPRCVMRVYADPEKAREFERQPRAPKR
;
A
#
# COMPACT_ATOMS: atom_id res chain seq x y z
N MET A 1 -25.70 -1.52 -3.93
CA MET A 1 -24.44 -0.92 -3.44
C MET A 1 -23.71 -1.99 -2.64
N ILE A 2 -22.47 -2.32 -2.97
CA ILE A 2 -21.67 -3.29 -2.20
C ILE A 2 -21.04 -2.53 -1.01
N PRO A 3 -21.20 -2.98 0.25
CA PRO A 3 -20.50 -2.38 1.38
C PRO A 3 -18.98 -2.40 1.17
N SER A 4 -18.27 -1.36 1.61
CA SER A 4 -16.80 -1.29 1.47
C SER A 4 -16.08 -2.49 2.08
N ASP A 5 -16.63 -3.05 3.16
CA ASP A 5 -16.13 -4.26 3.83
C ASP A 5 -16.21 -5.51 2.95
N HIS A 6 -17.18 -5.57 2.03
CA HIS A 6 -17.29 -6.68 1.09
C HIS A 6 -16.35 -6.48 -0.11
N PHE A 7 -15.98 -5.23 -0.43
CA PHE A 7 -15.07 -4.95 -1.54
C PHE A 7 -13.68 -5.55 -1.31
N VAL A 8 -13.19 -5.48 -0.06
CA VAL A 8 -11.88 -6.05 0.31
C VAL A 8 -11.83 -7.57 0.23
N ARG A 9 -12.94 -8.23 0.60
CA ARG A 9 -13.10 -9.68 0.43
C ARG A 9 -13.30 -10.06 -1.04
N TYR A 10 -14.00 -9.23 -1.81
CA TYR A 10 -14.21 -9.47 -3.24
C TYR A 10 -12.89 -9.45 -4.02
N TYR A 11 -12.06 -8.41 -3.86
CA TYR A 11 -10.81 -8.38 -4.62
C TYR A 11 -9.82 -9.45 -4.16
N ASN A 12 -9.89 -9.94 -2.91
CA ASN A 12 -9.15 -11.13 -2.49
C ASN A 12 -9.43 -12.33 -3.40
N GLU A 13 -10.70 -12.58 -3.73
CA GLU A 13 -11.10 -13.66 -4.64
C GLU A 13 -10.66 -13.37 -6.08
N VAL A 14 -10.73 -12.12 -6.52
CA VAL A 14 -10.20 -11.71 -7.83
C VAL A 14 -8.71 -12.02 -7.94
N PHE A 15 -7.93 -11.72 -6.90
CA PHE A 15 -6.48 -11.96 -6.91
C PHE A 15 -6.17 -13.45 -7.01
N LYS A 16 -6.87 -14.29 -6.23
CA LYS A 16 -6.74 -15.75 -6.31
C LYS A 16 -7.15 -16.29 -7.69
N ALA A 17 -8.24 -15.80 -8.26
CA ALA A 17 -8.70 -16.22 -9.59
C ALA A 17 -7.72 -15.82 -10.71
N LEU A 18 -7.09 -14.65 -10.62
CA LEU A 18 -6.07 -14.20 -11.56
C LEU A 18 -4.77 -15.00 -11.39
N GLU A 19 -4.33 -15.23 -10.15
CA GLU A 19 -3.17 -16.06 -9.84
C GLU A 19 -3.32 -17.48 -10.39
N GLN A 20 -4.51 -18.10 -10.25
CA GLN A 20 -4.83 -19.41 -10.80
C GLN A 20 -4.70 -19.49 -12.33
N ARG A 21 -4.88 -18.37 -13.05
CA ARG A 21 -4.66 -18.28 -14.50
C ARG A 21 -3.19 -18.07 -14.85
N GLY A 22 -2.35 -17.76 -13.87
CA GLY A 22 -0.94 -17.44 -14.00
C GLY A 22 -0.63 -16.09 -13.35
N ILE A 23 0.49 -16.03 -12.62
CA ILE A 23 0.91 -14.84 -11.85
C ILE A 23 0.99 -13.56 -12.69
N GLU A 24 1.22 -13.67 -13.99
CA GLU A 24 1.33 -12.51 -14.89
C GLU A 24 -0.01 -11.83 -15.15
N HIS A 25 -1.13 -12.54 -14.99
CA HIS A 25 -2.46 -11.93 -15.00
C HIS A 25 -2.67 -11.04 -13.78
N LEU A 26 -2.19 -11.48 -12.60
CA LEU A 26 -2.28 -10.70 -11.38
C LEU A 26 -1.38 -9.45 -11.44
N LYS A 27 -0.14 -9.60 -11.93
CA LYS A 27 0.77 -8.45 -12.11
C LYS A 27 0.19 -7.41 -13.06
N ARG A 28 -0.31 -7.84 -14.23
CA ARG A 28 -0.98 -6.93 -15.19
C ARG A 28 -2.17 -6.19 -14.59
N TYR A 29 -2.92 -6.86 -13.71
CA TYR A 29 -4.02 -6.22 -13.00
C TYR A 29 -3.53 -5.11 -12.06
N PHE A 30 -2.48 -5.37 -11.27
CA PHE A 30 -1.86 -4.34 -10.42
C PHE A 30 -1.24 -3.20 -11.22
N ASP A 31 -0.55 -3.50 -12.33
CA ASP A 31 0.04 -2.50 -13.21
C ASP A 31 -1.05 -1.56 -13.76
N TYR A 32 -2.19 -2.11 -14.21
CA TYR A 32 -3.30 -1.32 -14.71
C TYR A 32 -3.94 -0.44 -13.63
N LEU A 33 -4.09 -0.95 -12.40
CA LEU A 33 -4.54 -0.13 -11.27
C LEU A 33 -3.56 1.01 -10.97
N GLY A 34 -2.26 0.75 -11.02
CA GLY A 34 -1.23 1.77 -10.85
C GLY A 34 -1.29 2.86 -11.92
N GLU A 35 -1.50 2.49 -13.18
CA GLU A 35 -1.67 3.44 -14.28
C GLU A 35 -2.90 4.35 -14.08
N LEU A 36 -4.03 3.79 -13.63
CA LEU A 36 -5.22 4.58 -13.32
C LEU A 36 -4.99 5.54 -12.15
N GLN A 37 -4.39 5.07 -11.06
CA GLN A 37 -4.12 5.93 -9.89
C GLN A 37 -3.10 7.02 -10.21
N LYS A 38 -2.13 6.72 -11.09
CA LYS A 38 -1.12 7.70 -11.54
C LYS A 38 -1.78 8.91 -12.18
N LEU A 39 -2.80 8.72 -13.03
CA LEU A 39 -3.52 9.80 -13.69
C LEU A 39 -4.19 10.76 -12.68
N GLU A 40 -4.71 10.20 -11.58
CA GLU A 40 -5.44 10.97 -10.57
C GLU A 40 -4.53 11.67 -9.55
N LEU A 41 -3.40 11.04 -9.20
CA LEU A 41 -2.63 11.42 -8.00
C LEU A 41 -1.22 11.96 -8.26
N ALA A 42 -0.60 11.64 -9.40
CA ALA A 42 0.82 11.96 -9.61
C ALA A 42 1.09 13.47 -9.61
N GLU A 43 0.26 14.28 -10.27
CA GLU A 43 0.39 15.74 -10.27
C GLU A 43 0.32 16.34 -8.87
N ARG A 44 -0.64 15.86 -8.07
CA ARG A 44 -0.84 16.32 -6.69
C ARG A 44 0.41 16.06 -5.85
N PHE A 45 0.99 14.87 -5.94
CA PHE A 45 2.19 14.52 -5.18
C PHE A 45 3.45 15.18 -5.72
N ARG A 46 3.54 15.41 -7.03
CA ARG A 46 4.66 16.16 -7.62
C ARG A 46 4.67 17.60 -7.13
N ALA A 47 3.52 18.25 -7.12
CA ALA A 47 3.40 19.65 -6.71
C ALA A 47 3.59 19.83 -5.19
N GLY A 48 3.05 18.92 -4.37
CA GLY A 48 3.04 19.08 -2.91
C GLY A 48 4.05 18.21 -2.14
N GLY A 49 4.82 17.36 -2.83
CA GLY A 49 5.82 16.48 -2.25
C GLY A 49 5.30 15.63 -1.08
N LEU A 50 6.16 15.45 -0.07
CA LEU A 50 5.87 14.64 1.12
C LEU A 50 4.70 15.19 1.94
N ARG A 51 4.45 16.50 1.91
CA ARG A 51 3.29 17.12 2.58
C ARG A 51 1.99 16.64 1.93
N ALA A 52 1.92 16.64 0.60
CA ALA A 52 0.74 16.13 -0.10
C ALA A 52 0.50 14.65 0.16
N CYS A 53 1.56 13.83 0.26
CA CYS A 53 1.44 12.45 0.72
C CYS A 53 0.80 12.39 2.12
N HIS A 54 1.38 13.10 3.09
CA HIS A 54 0.85 13.14 4.45
C HIS A 54 -0.63 13.54 4.49
N ASP A 55 -1.03 14.58 3.76
CA ASP A 55 -2.40 15.07 3.76
C ASP A 55 -3.37 14.08 3.08
N TYR A 56 -2.93 13.40 2.03
CA TYR A 56 -3.72 12.34 1.38
C TYR A 56 -3.96 11.18 2.35
N TRP A 57 -2.90 10.60 2.91
CA TRP A 57 -3.03 9.47 3.83
C TRP A 57 -3.65 9.85 5.18
N SER A 58 -3.58 11.12 5.61
CA SER A 58 -4.31 11.62 6.78
C SER A 58 -5.82 11.53 6.60
N ARG A 59 -6.30 11.69 5.36
CA ARG A 59 -7.72 11.49 5.04
C ARG A 59 -8.06 10.01 5.02
N ILE A 60 -7.28 9.19 4.32
CA ILE A 60 -7.48 7.73 4.27
C ILE A 60 -7.50 7.11 5.66
N LEU A 61 -6.56 7.51 6.54
CA LEU A 61 -6.49 7.03 7.92
C LEU A 61 -7.84 7.20 8.66
N LYS A 62 -8.52 8.34 8.43
CA LYS A 62 -9.82 8.66 9.03
C LYS A 62 -10.98 7.98 8.29
N GLU A 63 -11.02 8.09 6.97
CA GLU A 63 -12.11 7.60 6.13
C GLU A 63 -12.22 6.07 6.17
N GLU A 64 -11.10 5.36 6.30
CA GLU A 64 -11.06 3.89 6.35
C GLU A 64 -10.97 3.30 7.77
N ASN A 65 -11.02 4.14 8.81
CA ASN A 65 -10.86 3.74 10.22
C ASN A 65 -9.58 2.91 10.47
N CYS A 66 -8.47 3.34 9.88
CA CYS A 66 -7.18 2.67 10.04
C CYS A 66 -6.63 2.84 11.47
N VAL A 67 -6.09 1.77 12.04
CA VAL A 67 -5.30 1.86 13.28
C VAL A 67 -3.84 1.99 12.91
N GLY A 68 -3.26 3.15 13.18
CA GLY A 68 -1.87 3.44 12.86
C GLY A 68 -1.51 4.89 13.13
N ARG A 69 -0.35 5.30 12.61
CA ARG A 69 0.21 6.63 12.77
C ARG A 69 0.87 7.11 11.51
N LEU A 70 0.80 8.42 11.31
CA LEU A 70 1.50 9.12 10.25
C LEU A 70 2.65 9.91 10.86
N THR A 71 3.78 9.96 10.17
CA THR A 71 4.93 10.79 10.55
C THR A 71 5.42 11.51 9.32
N LEU A 72 5.60 12.82 9.42
CA LEU A 72 6.20 13.63 8.38
C LEU A 72 7.46 14.27 8.93
N THR A 73 8.55 14.10 8.19
CA THR A 73 9.85 14.71 8.46
C THR A 73 10.31 15.49 7.24
N GLU A 74 11.48 16.13 7.33
CA GLU A 74 12.13 16.75 6.19
C GLU A 74 12.62 15.74 5.13
N TYR A 75 12.85 14.47 5.52
CA TYR A 75 13.42 13.45 4.62
C TYR A 75 12.39 12.47 4.08
N TYR A 76 11.34 12.18 4.84
CA TYR A 76 10.34 11.18 4.49
C TYR A 76 8.98 11.45 5.11
N PHE A 77 7.97 10.93 4.41
CA PHE A 77 6.65 10.64 4.95
C PHE A 77 6.57 9.16 5.31
N GLU A 78 6.00 8.83 6.48
CA GLU A 78 5.75 7.46 6.93
C GLU A 78 4.27 7.28 7.26
N PHE A 79 3.71 6.17 6.78
CA PHE A 79 2.48 5.59 7.27
C PHE A 79 2.78 4.23 7.88
N ARG A 80 2.70 4.17 9.21
CA ARG A 80 2.78 2.91 9.97
C ARG A 80 1.38 2.45 10.32
N MET A 81 0.99 1.30 9.78
CA MET A 81 -0.26 0.62 10.13
C MET A 81 0.01 -0.43 11.21
N ASP A 82 -0.63 -0.27 12.36
CA ASP A 82 -0.61 -1.25 13.46
C ASP A 82 -1.75 -2.27 13.32
N ARG A 83 -2.81 -1.92 12.57
CA ARG A 83 -3.87 -2.81 12.08
C ARG A 83 -4.42 -2.32 10.73
N CYS A 84 -3.98 -2.93 9.64
CA CYS A 84 -4.49 -2.68 8.30
C CYS A 84 -5.96 -3.12 8.18
N PRO A 85 -6.92 -2.22 7.87
CA PRO A 85 -8.33 -2.57 7.86
C PRO A 85 -8.66 -3.59 6.76
N SER A 86 -7.99 -3.49 5.61
CA SER A 86 -8.22 -4.38 4.47
C SER A 86 -7.78 -5.81 4.74
N LEU A 87 -6.56 -6.03 5.26
CA LEU A 87 -6.10 -7.39 5.56
C LEU A 87 -6.85 -7.96 6.76
N SER A 88 -7.13 -7.16 7.80
CA SER A 88 -7.93 -7.63 8.95
C SER A 88 -9.29 -8.18 8.54
N LYS A 89 -10.02 -7.52 7.63
CA LYS A 89 -11.32 -7.97 7.13
C LYS A 89 -11.25 -9.22 6.24
N VAL A 90 -10.11 -9.46 5.61
CA VAL A 90 -9.88 -10.66 4.80
C VAL A 90 -9.47 -11.85 5.65
N LEU A 91 -8.71 -11.61 6.72
CA LEU A 91 -8.40 -12.65 7.71
C LEU A 91 -9.62 -13.00 8.57
N ASP A 92 -10.52 -12.05 8.79
CA ASP A 92 -11.85 -12.29 9.37
C ASP A 92 -12.83 -12.76 8.28
N ASN A 93 -12.54 -13.91 7.67
CA ASN A 93 -13.36 -14.52 6.63
C ASN A 93 -13.13 -16.04 6.57
N ASP A 94 -14.11 -16.80 6.09
CA ASP A 94 -13.98 -18.25 5.92
C ASP A 94 -13.05 -18.63 4.76
N ALA A 95 -12.84 -17.71 3.82
CA ALA A 95 -11.92 -17.91 2.71
C ALA A 95 -10.50 -17.45 3.07
N SER A 96 -9.50 -18.21 2.64
CA SER A 96 -8.09 -17.84 2.82
C SER A 96 -7.73 -16.56 2.07
N ALA A 97 -6.79 -15.80 2.64
CA ALA A 97 -6.18 -14.65 1.97
C ALA A 97 -5.32 -15.09 0.78
N SER A 98 -5.31 -14.31 -0.30
CA SER A 98 -4.32 -14.43 -1.37
C SER A 98 -2.91 -14.24 -0.80
N ALA A 99 -1.94 -15.05 -1.25
CA ALA A 99 -0.53 -14.88 -0.89
C ALA A 99 0.04 -13.51 -1.32
N PHE A 100 -0.57 -12.91 -2.33
CA PHE A 100 -0.21 -11.61 -2.90
C PHE A 100 -1.14 -10.48 -2.45
N TYR A 101 -1.97 -10.72 -1.41
CA TYR A 101 -3.00 -9.76 -1.01
C TYR A 101 -2.41 -8.38 -0.76
N CYS A 102 -1.35 -8.25 0.04
CA CYS A 102 -0.75 -6.95 0.37
C CYS A 102 -0.04 -6.25 -0.80
N ASP A 103 0.26 -6.99 -1.88
CA ASP A 103 1.06 -6.45 -2.98
C ASP A 103 0.25 -5.44 -3.82
N HIS A 104 -1.09 -5.46 -3.70
CA HIS A 104 -1.95 -4.45 -4.31
C HIS A 104 -1.62 -3.03 -3.80
N CYS A 105 -1.22 -2.87 -2.53
CA CYS A 105 -0.90 -1.56 -1.96
C CYS A 105 0.29 -0.93 -2.70
N ILE A 106 1.42 -1.63 -2.76
CA ILE A 106 2.60 -1.08 -3.43
C ILE A 106 2.43 -1.07 -4.95
N GLY A 107 1.62 -1.98 -5.50
CA GLY A 107 1.31 -2.07 -6.92
C GLY A 107 0.75 -0.77 -7.50
N TRP A 108 -0.10 -0.05 -6.77
CA TRP A 108 -0.56 1.27 -7.21
C TRP A 108 0.29 2.43 -6.66
N VAL A 109 0.79 2.34 -5.43
CA VAL A 109 1.53 3.44 -4.80
C VAL A 109 2.84 3.73 -5.53
N ARG A 110 3.61 2.69 -5.89
CA ARG A 110 4.93 2.87 -6.49
C ARG A 110 4.86 3.59 -7.85
N PRO A 111 4.01 3.18 -8.82
CA PRO A 111 3.86 3.91 -10.09
C PRO A 111 3.48 5.38 -9.91
N VAL A 112 2.61 5.68 -8.94
CA VAL A 112 2.20 7.06 -8.65
C VAL A 112 3.36 7.88 -8.08
N MET A 113 4.09 7.34 -7.10
CA MET A 113 5.24 8.04 -6.51
C MET A 113 6.35 8.23 -7.54
N ASP A 114 6.68 7.19 -8.31
CA ASP A 114 7.73 7.25 -9.34
C ASP A 114 7.39 8.34 -10.37
N ALA A 115 6.13 8.45 -10.79
CA ALA A 115 5.65 9.51 -11.69
C ALA A 115 5.66 10.92 -11.05
N ALA A 116 5.60 11.00 -9.72
CA ALA A 116 5.73 12.24 -8.97
C ALA A 116 7.19 12.63 -8.66
N GLY A 117 8.17 11.80 -9.03
CA GLY A 117 9.58 11.99 -8.67
C GLY A 117 9.89 11.65 -7.20
N LEU A 118 9.04 10.84 -6.57
CA LEU A 118 9.16 10.36 -5.20
C LEU A 118 9.39 8.84 -5.20
N TYR A 119 9.85 8.31 -4.07
CA TYR A 119 10.24 6.91 -3.96
C TYR A 119 9.54 6.25 -2.77
N ALA A 120 8.60 5.36 -3.06
CA ALA A 120 7.89 4.58 -2.05
C ALA A 120 8.58 3.24 -1.77
N VAL A 121 8.62 2.90 -0.49
CA VAL A 121 9.01 1.59 0.02
C VAL A 121 7.91 1.09 0.95
N LEU A 122 7.36 -0.09 0.65
CA LEU A 122 6.41 -0.77 1.52
C LEU A 122 7.07 -1.97 2.18
N CYS A 123 6.92 -2.02 3.49
CA CYS A 123 7.56 -2.95 4.37
C CYS A 123 6.48 -3.74 5.14
N LYS A 124 6.16 -4.97 4.72
CA LYS A 124 5.22 -5.87 5.43
C LYS A 124 5.93 -6.80 6.41
N ASP A 125 5.37 -7.02 7.60
CA ASP A 125 5.99 -7.91 8.61
C ASP A 125 5.73 -9.38 8.29
N SER A 126 4.55 -9.70 7.77
CA SER A 126 4.15 -11.04 7.32
C SER A 126 2.92 -10.97 6.40
N PRO A 127 2.66 -11.98 5.55
CA PRO A 127 1.44 -12.02 4.73
C PRO A 127 0.14 -12.12 5.54
N ASP A 128 0.21 -12.66 6.75
CA ASP A 128 -0.91 -12.95 7.66
C ASP A 128 -0.99 -12.00 8.86
N GLU A 129 -0.10 -11.00 8.94
CA GLU A 129 -0.13 -10.01 10.00
C GLU A 129 -0.57 -8.66 9.42
N PRO A 130 -1.66 -8.04 9.93
CA PRO A 130 -2.17 -6.76 9.43
C PRO A 130 -1.31 -5.57 9.88
N ARG A 131 0.01 -5.65 9.70
CA ARG A 131 0.98 -4.61 10.08
C ARG A 131 1.92 -4.31 8.93
N CYS A 132 2.08 -3.02 8.64
CA CYS A 132 3.01 -2.58 7.60
C CYS A 132 3.54 -1.15 7.78
N VAL A 133 4.79 -1.04 7.32
CA VAL A 133 5.69 0.07 7.04
C VAL A 133 5.59 0.76 5.68
N MET A 134 4.83 1.82 5.41
CA MET A 134 5.01 2.55 4.14
C MET A 134 5.82 3.82 4.37
N ARG A 135 6.91 4.01 3.63
CA ARG A 135 7.64 5.28 3.58
C ARG A 135 7.75 5.82 2.17
N VAL A 136 7.69 7.13 2.06
CA VAL A 136 7.92 7.88 0.81
C VAL A 136 9.06 8.85 1.04
N TYR A 137 10.00 8.87 0.11
CA TYR A 137 11.19 9.71 0.13
C TYR A 137 11.24 10.60 -1.11
N ALA A 138 11.83 11.79 -0.97
CA ALA A 138 12.25 12.58 -2.13
C ALA A 138 13.61 12.10 -2.68
N ASP A 139 14.42 11.49 -1.83
CA ASP A 139 15.76 10.97 -2.17
C ASP A 139 15.71 9.43 -2.40
N PRO A 140 16.06 8.95 -3.60
CA PRO A 140 16.07 7.52 -3.91
C PRO A 140 17.11 6.72 -3.12
N GLU A 141 18.22 7.34 -2.71
CA GLU A 141 19.24 6.65 -1.92
C GLU A 141 18.74 6.36 -0.52
N LYS A 142 18.06 7.31 0.12
CA LYS A 142 17.43 7.09 1.43
C LYS A 142 16.31 6.05 1.38
N ALA A 143 15.54 6.02 0.28
CA ALA A 143 14.55 4.97 0.06
C ALA A 143 15.22 3.58 0.02
N ARG A 144 16.28 3.44 -0.78
CA ARG A 144 17.04 2.18 -0.90
C ARG A 144 17.72 1.78 0.41
N GLU A 145 18.22 2.74 1.19
CA GLU A 145 18.79 2.48 2.50
C GLU A 145 17.74 1.86 3.42
N PHE A 146 16.55 2.48 3.51
CA PHE A 146 15.45 1.98 4.34
C PHE A 146 14.97 0.60 3.91
N GLU A 147 14.86 0.35 2.59
CA GLU A 147 14.46 -0.95 2.05
C GLU A 147 15.41 -2.09 2.48
N ARG A 148 16.71 -1.79 2.60
CA ARG A 148 17.74 -2.76 3.01
C ARG A 148 17.88 -2.92 4.53
N GLN A 149 17.24 -2.08 5.34
CA GLN A 149 17.39 -2.15 6.79
C GLN A 149 16.83 -3.48 7.33
N PRO A 150 17.61 -4.24 8.12
CA PRO A 150 17.12 -5.45 8.74
C PRO A 150 15.99 -5.08 9.71
N ARG A 151 14.86 -5.76 9.60
CA ARG A 151 13.74 -5.53 10.50
C ARG A 151 13.95 -6.31 11.78
N ALA A 152 13.68 -5.66 12.91
CA ALA A 152 13.78 -6.31 14.20
C ALA A 152 12.91 -7.59 14.19
N PRO A 153 13.43 -8.73 14.70
CA PRO A 153 12.61 -9.92 14.86
C PRO A 153 11.43 -9.60 15.76
N LYS A 154 10.27 -10.15 15.41
CA LYS A 154 9.02 -9.96 16.14
C LYS A 154 9.22 -10.33 17.62
N ARG A 155 8.74 -9.48 18.53
CA ARG A 155 8.62 -9.80 19.96
C ARG A 155 7.32 -10.54 20.22
#